data_AF-A0A2A9KAD3-F1
#
_entry.id   AF-A0A2A9KAD3-F1
#
_cell.length_a   1.000
_cell.length_b   1.000
_cell.length_c   1.000
_cell.angle_alpha   90.00
_cell.angle_beta   90.00
_cell.angle_gamma   90.00
#
_symmetry.space_group_name_H-M   'P 1'
#
loop_
_entity.id
_entity.type
_entity.pdbx_description
1 polymer ?
#
loop_
_entity_poly.entity_id
_entity_poly.type
_entity_poly.pdbx_seq_one_letter_code
_entity_poly.pdbx_strand_id
1 'polypeptide(L)'
;MQRFLAEMAEFGGQAGAPLIELQFGDVATVTSLLLEAPGPSLSITAHLPRQEEFSFFDMSHCWNFFSDTALTAYSELLWHADSGHYVVIRQIPVLDLPDERSVMDAIMDTSAEAASWLSRVSGQAVAALIIES
;
A
#
# COMPACT_ATOMS: atom_id res chain seq x y z
N MET A 1 -15.96 -16.93 1.17
CA MET A 1 -15.37 -16.15 0.07
C MET A 1 -16.40 -15.58 -0.91
N GLN A 2 -17.11 -16.38 -1.71
CA GLN A 2 -18.08 -15.84 -2.70
C GLN A 2 -19.16 -14.92 -2.10
N ARG A 3 -19.69 -15.26 -0.92
CA ARG A 3 -20.66 -14.41 -0.22
C ARG A 3 -20.05 -13.07 0.24
N PHE A 4 -18.87 -13.10 0.83
CA PHE A 4 -18.13 -11.90 1.24
C PHE A 4 -17.84 -10.97 0.05
N LEU A 5 -17.41 -11.52 -1.09
CA LEU A 5 -17.16 -10.74 -2.30
C LEU A 5 -18.46 -10.18 -2.90
N ALA A 6 -19.56 -10.92 -2.83
CA ALA A 6 -20.87 -10.44 -3.28
C ALA A 6 -21.38 -9.31 -2.37
N GLU A 7 -21.27 -9.46 -1.05
CA GLU A 7 -21.58 -8.41 -0.07
C GLU A 7 -20.69 -7.18 -0.33
N MET A 8 -19.39 -7.37 -0.55
CA MET A 8 -18.48 -6.28 -0.93
C MET A 8 -18.87 -5.63 -2.25
N ALA A 9 -19.20 -6.39 -3.30
CA ALA A 9 -19.64 -5.82 -4.58
C ALA A 9 -20.95 -5.04 -4.45
N GLU A 10 -21.88 -5.49 -3.59
CA GLU A 10 -23.12 -4.79 -3.26
C GLU A 10 -22.87 -3.48 -2.50
N PHE A 11 -21.90 -3.45 -1.58
CA PHE A 11 -21.51 -2.23 -0.86
C PHE A 11 -20.71 -1.24 -1.72
N GLY A 12 -19.93 -1.75 -2.68
CA GLY A 12 -19.05 -0.92 -3.52
C GLY A 12 -19.80 -0.07 -4.52
N GLY A 13 -20.95 -0.51 -5.03
CA GLY A 13 -21.81 0.21 -5.99
C GLY A 13 -21.19 0.52 -7.37
N GLN A 14 -19.86 0.64 -7.46
CA GLN A 14 -19.02 0.91 -8.61
C GLN A 14 -17.66 0.21 -8.41
N ALA A 15 -17.14 -0.40 -9.48
CA ALA A 15 -15.80 -0.99 -9.48
C ALA A 15 -14.76 0.07 -9.08
N GLY A 16 -13.87 -0.28 -8.16
CA GLY A 16 -12.83 0.62 -7.65
C GLY A 16 -13.25 1.54 -6.49
N ALA A 17 -14.53 1.58 -6.10
CA ALA A 17 -14.94 2.30 -4.90
C ALA A 17 -14.34 1.67 -3.62
N PRO A 18 -13.93 2.49 -2.63
CA PRO A 18 -13.38 1.99 -1.38
C PRO A 18 -14.44 1.19 -0.62
N LEU A 19 -14.09 -0.04 -0.27
CA LEU A 19 -14.96 -0.99 0.43
C LEU A 19 -14.63 -1.08 1.91
N ILE A 20 -13.33 -1.09 2.22
CA ILE A 20 -12.82 -1.23 3.57
C ILE A 20 -11.72 -0.21 3.75
N GLU A 21 -11.91 0.68 4.72
CA GLU A 21 -10.91 1.63 5.17
C GLU A 21 -10.53 1.28 6.61
N LEU A 22 -9.24 1.03 6.85
CA LEU A 22 -8.70 0.69 8.16
C LEU A 22 -7.48 1.55 8.47
N GLN A 23 -7.34 1.92 9.74
CA GLN A 23 -6.19 2.66 10.24
C GLN A 23 -5.32 1.76 11.12
N PHE A 24 -4.03 1.65 10.78
CA PHE A 24 -3.02 0.90 11.53
C PHE A 24 -1.89 1.84 11.95
N GLY A 25 -1.98 2.41 13.16
CA GLY A 25 -1.04 3.45 13.59
C GLY A 25 -1.13 4.66 12.66
N ASP A 26 -0.04 5.00 11.98
CA ASP A 26 0.03 6.11 11.02
C ASP A 26 -0.28 5.71 9.57
N VAL A 27 -0.51 4.42 9.30
CA VAL A 27 -0.80 3.91 7.95
C VAL A 27 -2.31 3.70 7.78
N ALA A 28 -2.90 4.36 6.79
CA ALA A 28 -4.30 4.13 6.41
C ALA A 28 -4.36 3.18 5.22
N THR A 29 -5.13 2.11 5.29
CA THR A 29 -5.35 1.19 4.17
C THR A 29 -6.74 1.36 3.60
N VAL A 30 -6.83 1.52 2.28
CA VAL A 30 -8.07 1.54 1.51
C VAL A 30 -8.09 0.30 0.64
N THR A 31 -9.12 -0.53 0.77
CA THR A 31 -9.28 -1.75 -0.02
C THR A 31 -10.48 -1.62 -0.95
N SER A 32 -10.27 -1.91 -2.23
CA SER A 32 -11.30 -1.88 -3.27
C SER A 32 -11.31 -3.19 -4.06
N LEU A 33 -12.48 -3.59 -4.55
CA LEU A 33 -12.63 -4.73 -5.45
C LEU A 33 -12.57 -4.21 -6.89
N LEU A 34 -11.59 -4.71 -7.63
CA LEU A 34 -11.46 -4.50 -9.06
C LEU A 34 -12.09 -5.70 -9.77
N LEU A 35 -13.05 -5.45 -10.64
CA LEU A 35 -13.76 -6.51 -11.39
C LEU A 35 -13.25 -6.64 -12.84
N GLU A 36 -12.23 -5.88 -13.21
CA GLU A 36 -11.72 -5.78 -14.58
C GLU A 36 -10.71 -6.90 -14.93
N ALA A 37 -10.34 -7.00 -16.21
CA ALA A 37 -9.45 -8.04 -16.72
C ALA A 37 -8.04 -7.94 -16.11
N PRO A 38 -7.35 -9.08 -15.83
CA PRO A 38 -7.64 -10.45 -16.26
C PRO A 38 -8.64 -11.24 -15.40
N GLY A 39 -9.20 -10.65 -14.35
CA GLY A 39 -10.14 -11.29 -13.44
C GLY A 39 -10.28 -10.49 -12.14
N PRO A 40 -11.25 -10.81 -11.28
CA PRO A 40 -11.50 -10.04 -10.07
C PRO A 40 -10.28 -10.06 -9.15
N SER A 41 -9.85 -8.89 -8.71
CA SER A 41 -8.72 -8.70 -7.81
C SER A 41 -9.08 -7.74 -6.69
N LEU A 42 -8.44 -7.91 -5.54
CA LEU A 42 -8.46 -6.94 -4.46
C LEU A 42 -7.28 -6.01 -4.60
N SER A 43 -7.57 -4.71 -4.66
CA SER A 43 -6.57 -3.65 -4.60
C SER A 43 -6.53 -3.10 -3.18
N ILE A 44 -5.39 -3.22 -2.53
CA ILE A 44 -5.13 -2.68 -1.19
C ILE A 44 -4.15 -1.53 -1.35
N THR A 45 -4.57 -0.32 -1.01
CA THR A 45 -3.74 0.88 -1.05
C THR A 45 -3.42 1.32 0.37
N ALA A 46 -2.16 1.21 0.79
CA ALA A 46 -1.67 1.79 2.03
C ALA A 46 -1.15 3.21 1.80
N HIS A 47 -1.83 4.19 2.41
CA HIS A 47 -1.45 5.58 2.46
C HIS A 47 -0.53 5.82 3.64
N LEU A 48 0.68 6.33 3.35
CA LEU A 48 1.63 6.75 4.36
C LEU A 48 1.34 8.19 4.81
N PRO A 49 1.76 8.58 6.02
CA PRO A 49 1.59 9.94 6.49
C PRO A 49 2.28 10.93 5.55
N ARG A 50 1.66 12.10 5.38
CA ARG A 50 2.21 13.19 4.59
C ARG A 50 3.61 13.54 5.06
N GLN A 51 4.53 13.67 4.10
CA GLN A 51 5.92 14.01 4.39
C GLN A 51 6.14 15.42 3.83
N GLU A 52 6.21 16.42 4.72
CA GLU A 52 6.37 17.82 4.32
C GLU A 52 7.82 18.15 3.90
N GLU A 53 8.79 17.28 4.20
CA GLU A 53 10.23 17.56 4.09
C GLU A 53 11.04 16.52 3.29
N PHE A 54 10.43 15.71 2.41
CA PHE A 54 11.25 14.88 1.52
C PHE A 54 11.92 15.75 0.45
N SER A 55 13.19 16.05 0.68
CA SER A 55 14.03 16.75 -0.29
C SER A 55 14.19 15.89 -1.55
N PHE A 56 14.29 16.50 -2.73
CA PHE A 56 14.46 15.78 -4.01
C PHE A 56 15.63 14.76 -4.01
N PHE A 57 16.59 14.88 -3.07
CA PHE A 57 17.69 13.94 -2.88
C PHE A 57 17.23 12.56 -2.38
N ASP A 58 16.21 12.51 -1.52
CA ASP A 58 15.68 11.25 -0.97
C ASP A 58 14.99 10.38 -2.02
N MET A 59 14.48 10.97 -3.10
CA MET A 59 13.86 10.19 -4.20
C MET A 59 14.88 9.27 -4.90
N SER A 60 16.16 9.65 -4.96
CA SER A 60 17.21 8.80 -5.52
C SER A 60 17.54 7.59 -4.63
N HIS A 61 17.39 7.76 -3.31
CA HIS A 61 17.52 6.68 -2.33
C HIS A 61 16.30 5.77 -2.34
N CYS A 62 15.09 6.33 -2.51
CA CYS A 62 13.86 5.55 -2.70
C CYS A 62 13.99 4.62 -3.91
N TRP A 63 14.47 5.10 -5.06
CA TRP A 63 14.64 4.29 -6.27
C TRP A 63 15.61 3.10 -6.08
N ASN A 64 16.78 3.33 -5.47
CA ASN A 64 17.75 2.26 -5.19
C ASN A 64 17.26 1.28 -4.12
N PHE A 65 16.36 1.71 -3.23
CA PHE A 65 15.80 0.83 -2.23
C PHE A 65 14.79 -0.16 -2.83
N PHE A 66 14.00 0.23 -3.85
CA PHE A 66 13.06 -0.70 -4.50
C PHE A 66 13.73 -1.87 -5.21
N SER A 67 14.95 -1.69 -5.70
CA SER A 67 15.72 -2.82 -6.24
C SER A 67 16.20 -3.81 -5.18
N ASP A 68 16.22 -3.41 -3.90
CA ASP A 68 16.80 -4.18 -2.79
C ASP A 68 15.74 -4.61 -1.74
N THR A 69 14.61 -3.91 -1.67
CA THR A 69 13.46 -4.33 -0.87
C THR A 69 12.57 -5.24 -1.68
N ALA A 70 12.45 -6.47 -1.19
CA ALA A 70 11.46 -7.45 -1.62
C ALA A 70 10.03 -6.93 -1.32
N LEU A 71 9.60 -5.88 -2.02
CA LEU A 71 8.17 -5.68 -2.19
C LEU A 71 7.64 -6.99 -2.79
N THR A 72 6.52 -7.47 -2.25
CA THR A 72 5.89 -8.66 -2.84
C THR A 72 5.67 -8.42 -4.34
N ALA A 73 5.72 -9.46 -5.17
CA ALA A 73 5.65 -9.34 -6.65
C ALA A 73 4.37 -8.63 -7.18
N TYR A 74 3.46 -8.27 -6.28
CA TYR A 74 2.16 -7.66 -6.51
C TYR A 74 2.06 -6.24 -5.94
N SER A 75 3.14 -5.68 -5.38
CA SER A 75 3.14 -4.39 -4.69
C SER A 75 3.96 -3.34 -5.44
N GLU A 76 3.38 -2.16 -5.59
CA GLU A 76 3.98 -0.97 -6.21
C GLU A 76 4.01 0.17 -5.20
N LEU A 77 5.10 0.95 -5.14
CA LEU A 77 5.10 2.22 -4.41
C LEU A 77 4.98 3.39 -5.40
N LEU A 78 4.03 4.27 -5.14
CA LEU A 78 3.80 5.48 -5.92
C LEU A 78 3.82 6.73 -5.03
N TRP A 79 4.12 7.87 -5.62
CA TRP A 79 3.94 9.17 -4.98
C TRP A 79 2.62 9.78 -5.44
N HIS A 80 1.75 10.10 -4.51
CA HIS A 80 0.50 10.78 -4.80
C HIS A 80 0.74 12.31 -4.78
N ALA A 81 0.96 12.90 -5.96
CA ALA A 81 1.38 14.30 -6.10
C ALA A 81 0.39 15.30 -5.47
N ASP A 82 -0.92 15.08 -5.62
CA ASP A 82 -1.93 16.03 -5.12
C ASP A 82 -2.04 16.06 -3.60
N SER A 83 -1.74 14.94 -2.94
CA SER A 83 -1.90 14.75 -1.50
C SER A 83 -0.56 14.72 -0.75
N GLY A 84 0.56 14.74 -1.48
CA GLY A 84 1.90 14.88 -0.95
C GLY A 84 2.35 13.71 -0.07
N HIS A 85 1.95 12.47 -0.40
CA HIS A 85 2.35 11.29 0.35
C HIS A 85 2.64 10.09 -0.56
N TYR A 86 3.37 9.13 0.00
CA TYR A 86 3.63 7.85 -0.64
C TYR A 86 2.47 6.88 -0.42
N VAL A 87 2.18 6.07 -1.43
CA VAL A 87 1.18 5.01 -1.35
C VAL A 87 1.80 3.69 -1.80
N VAL A 88 1.56 2.61 -1.05
CA VAL A 88 1.83 1.24 -1.50
C VAL A 88 0.53 0.67 -2.04
N ILE A 89 0.52 0.20 -3.29
CA ILE A 89 -0.63 -0.47 -3.90
C ILE A 89 -0.27 -1.93 -4.06
N ARG A 90 -1.09 -2.83 -3.49
CA ARG A 90 -0.98 -4.28 -3.69
C ARG A 90 -2.22 -4.80 -4.39
N GLN A 91 -2.04 -5.49 -5.51
CA GLN A 91 -3.13 -6.11 -6.27
C GLN A 91 -3.07 -7.63 -6.21
N ILE A 92 -4.07 -8.24 -5.58
CA ILE A 92 -4.09 -9.69 -5.35
C ILE A 92 -5.29 -10.30 -6.08
N PRO A 93 -5.09 -11.30 -6.98
CA PRO A 93 -6.19 -12.04 -7.56
C PRO A 93 -7.06 -12.66 -6.47
N VAL A 94 -8.39 -12.56 -6.60
CA VAL A 94 -9.32 -13.15 -5.63
C VAL A 94 -9.13 -14.67 -5.49
N LEU A 95 -8.64 -15.33 -6.54
CA LEU A 95 -8.33 -16.76 -6.53
C LEU A 95 -7.22 -17.14 -5.55
N ASP A 96 -6.34 -16.19 -5.19
CA ASP A 96 -5.24 -16.39 -4.25
C ASP A 96 -5.67 -16.11 -2.80
N LEU A 97 -6.93 -15.72 -2.57
CA LEU A 97 -7.51 -15.39 -1.27
C LEU A 97 -8.60 -16.42 -0.93
N PRO A 98 -8.26 -17.53 -0.23
CA PRO A 98 -9.19 -18.63 -0.02
C PRO A 98 -10.32 -18.30 0.96
N ASP A 99 -10.08 -17.40 1.92
CA ASP A 99 -11.04 -17.01 2.97
C ASP A 99 -10.92 -15.54 3.40
N GLU A 100 -11.90 -15.07 4.17
CA GLU A 100 -11.97 -13.68 4.66
C GLU A 100 -10.76 -13.31 5.51
N ARG A 101 -10.20 -14.29 6.22
CA ARG A 101 -9.00 -14.10 7.02
C ARG A 101 -7.80 -13.77 6.13
N SER A 102 -7.67 -14.43 4.99
CA SER A 102 -6.62 -14.15 4.01
C SER A 102 -6.70 -12.71 3.47
N VAL A 103 -7.91 -12.14 3.37
CA VAL A 103 -8.09 -10.72 3.00
C VAL A 103 -7.56 -9.81 4.10
N MET A 104 -7.92 -10.06 5.35
CA MET A 104 -7.42 -9.29 6.50
C MET A 104 -5.90 -9.42 6.65
N ASP A 105 -5.36 -10.63 6.50
CA ASP A 105 -3.92 -10.89 6.55
C ASP A 105 -3.21 -10.10 5.43
N ALA A 106 -3.75 -10.08 4.21
CA ALA A 106 -3.21 -9.28 3.12
C ALA A 106 -3.22 -7.77 3.41
N ILE A 107 -4.28 -7.24 4.03
CA ILE A 107 -4.37 -5.82 4.42
C ILE A 107 -3.33 -5.49 5.49
N MET A 108 -3.21 -6.33 6.52
CA MET A 108 -2.23 -6.15 7.60
C MET A 108 -0.80 -6.23 7.06
N ASP A 109 -0.50 -7.21 6.20
CA ASP A 109 0.80 -7.36 5.55
C ASP A 109 1.16 -6.12 4.75
N THR A 110 0.24 -5.59 3.94
CA THR A 110 0.46 -4.37 3.15
C THR A 110 0.70 -3.15 4.05
N SER A 111 -0.03 -3.03 5.17
CA SER A 111 0.21 -1.95 6.14
C SER A 111 1.59 -2.05 6.80
N ALA A 112 2.01 -3.27 7.16
CA ALA A 112 3.31 -3.52 7.79
C ALA A 112 4.47 -3.30 6.82
N GLU A 113 4.30 -3.68 5.56
CA GLU A 113 5.23 -3.43 4.47
C GLU A 113 5.43 -1.93 4.23
N ALA A 114 4.32 -1.16 4.17
CA ALA A 114 4.35 0.29 4.04
C ALA A 114 5.05 0.96 5.24
N ALA A 115 4.71 0.56 6.46
CA ALA A 115 5.32 1.10 7.68
C ALA A 115 6.83 0.78 7.78
N SER A 116 7.22 -0.43 7.39
CA SER A 116 8.62 -0.86 7.33
C SER A 116 9.41 -0.03 6.32
N TRP A 117 8.83 0.23 5.15
CA TRP A 117 9.43 1.13 4.16
C TRP A 117 9.63 2.53 4.73
N LEU A 118 8.58 3.13 5.31
CA LEU A 118 8.66 4.48 5.87
C LEU A 118 9.75 4.58 6.96
N SER A 119 9.77 3.62 7.89
CA SER A 119 10.76 3.58 8.97
C SER A 119 12.19 3.54 8.44
N ARG A 120 12.42 2.82 7.34
CA ARG A 120 13.74 2.69 6.73
C ARG A 120 14.15 3.97 6.00
N VAL A 121 13.27 4.57 5.21
CA VAL A 121 13.58 5.83 4.50
C VAL A 121 13.77 6.98 5.49
N SER A 122 12.91 7.12 6.50
CA SER A 122 13.09 8.12 7.55
C SER A 122 14.36 7.89 8.38
N GLY A 123 14.71 6.64 8.70
CA GLY A 123 15.95 6.31 9.39
C GLY A 123 17.21 6.63 8.59
N GLN A 124 17.14 6.51 7.26
CA GLN A 124 18.25 6.76 6.35
C GLN A 124 18.45 8.26 6.07
N ALA A 125 17.36 9.04 6.01
CA ALA A 125 17.41 10.51 5.96
C ALA A 125 18.12 11.08 7.20
N VAL A 126 17.83 10.54 8.39
CA VAL A 126 18.52 10.93 9.65
C VAL A 126 20.01 10.57 9.60
N ALA A 127 20.38 9.41 9.06
CA ALA A 127 21.77 9.00 8.96
C ALA A 127 22.58 9.86 7.97
N ALA A 128 21.97 10.31 6.86
CA ALA A 128 22.63 11.19 5.88
C ALA A 128 22.95 12.57 6.48
N LEU A 129 22.04 13.14 7.27
CA LEU A 129 22.24 14.43 7.94
C LEU A 129 23.39 14.42 8.98
N ILE A 130 23.68 13.26 9.59
CA ILE A 130 24.76 13.10 10.57
C ILE A 130 26.14 13.06 9.89
N ILE A 131 26.23 12.61 8.64
CA ILE A 131 27.50 12.47 7.93
C ILE A 131 27.95 13.79 7.28
N GLU A 132 27.03 14.74 7.07
CA GLU A 132 27.33 16.08 6.50
C GLU A 132 27.52 17.19 7.56
N SER A 133 27.54 16.86 8.86
CA SER A 133 27.79 17.79 9.98
C SER A 133 29.20 17.64 10.57
#